data_AF-A0A517PB20-F1
#
_entry.id   AF-A0A517PB20-F1
#
_cell.length_a   1.000
_cell.length_b   1.000
_cell.length_c   1.000
_cell.angle_alpha   90.00
_cell.angle_beta   90.00
_cell.angle_gamma   90.00
#
_symmetry.space_group_name_H-M   'P 1'
#
loop_
_entity.id
_entity.type
_entity.pdbx_description
1 polymer ?
#
loop_
_entity_poly.entity_id
_entity_poly.type
_entity_poly.pdbx_seq_one_letter_code
_entity_poly.pdbx_strand_id
1 'polypeptide(L)'
;MLFRFHVPLAAVLSVGATLALTGCGADDSPDAPAAVPMADADHDHDADVGWWCVEHGVPEGECALCDASLVADFKEKGDWCAEHDRPESQCFLCDPDRFDRFAARYAAKYGEQPPRPTE
;
A
#
# COMPACT_ATOMS: atom_id res chain seq x y z
N MET A 1 -51.36 9.87 24.21
CA MET A 1 -50.87 11.14 24.79
C MET A 1 -50.01 11.80 23.71
N LEU A 2 -50.62 12.55 22.79
CA LEU A 2 -50.72 14.02 22.82
C LEU A 2 -49.35 14.72 22.80
N PHE A 3 -49.03 15.18 21.59
CA PHE A 3 -48.07 16.20 21.18
C PHE A 3 -47.72 17.24 22.24
N ARG A 4 -46.42 17.57 22.33
CA ARG A 4 -45.96 18.96 22.54
C ARG A 4 -44.73 19.26 21.66
N PHE A 5 -45.01 19.56 20.40
CA PHE A 5 -44.20 20.48 19.58
C PHE A 5 -44.51 21.92 20.02
N HIS A 6 -43.50 22.78 20.13
CA HIS A 6 -43.45 24.24 19.86
C HIS A 6 -42.14 24.82 20.45
N VAL A 7 -41.35 25.72 19.86
CA VAL A 7 -41.29 26.49 18.58
C VAL A 7 -39.96 27.33 18.66
N PRO A 8 -39.47 28.00 17.58
CA PRO A 8 -38.06 28.18 17.20
C PRO A 8 -37.51 29.61 17.34
N LEU A 9 -36.19 29.78 17.19
CA LEU A 9 -35.46 31.04 16.93
C LEU A 9 -33.97 30.66 16.75
N ALA A 10 -33.13 31.05 15.81
CA ALA A 10 -33.12 31.98 14.68
C ALA A 10 -32.01 31.43 13.74
N ALA A 11 -32.26 31.16 12.46
CA ALA A 11 -31.92 32.05 11.35
C ALA A 11 -30.70 32.96 11.61
N VAL A 12 -29.50 32.52 11.19
CA VAL A 12 -28.45 33.43 10.71
C VAL A 12 -27.96 32.89 9.36
N LEU A 13 -28.49 33.51 8.32
CA LEU A 13 -28.09 33.38 6.93
C LEU A 13 -26.88 34.31 6.73
N SER A 14 -25.70 33.76 6.43
CA SER A 14 -24.54 34.58 6.02
C SER A 14 -24.17 34.21 4.59
N VAL A 15 -24.72 34.97 3.65
CA VAL A 15 -24.28 35.05 2.26
C VAL A 15 -23.10 36.02 2.19
N GLY A 16 -22.02 35.64 1.52
CA GLY A 16 -20.89 36.51 1.26
C GLY A 16 -19.95 35.92 0.21
N ALA A 17 -20.31 36.12 -1.06
CA ALA A 17 -19.52 35.73 -2.22
C ALA A 17 -18.33 36.67 -2.45
N THR A 18 -17.15 36.11 -2.77
CA THR A 18 -16.15 36.79 -3.60
C THR A 18 -15.47 35.78 -4.52
N LEU A 19 -15.76 35.88 -5.81
CA LEU A 19 -14.95 35.33 -6.89
C LEU A 19 -13.63 36.11 -6.98
N ALA A 20 -12.51 35.40 -7.13
CA ALA A 20 -11.32 35.93 -7.77
C ALA A 20 -10.76 34.85 -8.70
N LEU A 21 -10.98 35.04 -10.00
CA LEU A 21 -10.25 34.38 -11.08
C LEU A 21 -8.89 35.09 -11.25
N THR A 22 -7.98 34.43 -11.96
CA THR A 22 -6.78 34.93 -12.67
C THR A 22 -5.43 34.77 -11.94
N GLY A 23 -4.56 33.94 -12.51
CA GLY A 23 -3.12 33.93 -12.25
C GLY A 23 -2.40 32.65 -12.68
N CYS A 24 -2.02 32.53 -13.96
CA CYS A 24 -1.06 31.55 -14.46
C CYS A 24 0.10 32.33 -15.10
N GLY A 25 1.35 32.05 -14.71
CA GLY A 25 2.55 32.40 -15.48
C GLY A 25 3.73 33.04 -14.73
N ALA A 26 4.73 32.19 -14.46
CA ALA A 26 6.19 32.39 -14.53
C ALA A 26 6.97 33.31 -13.56
N ASP A 27 7.81 32.65 -12.76
CA ASP A 27 9.24 32.87 -12.42
C ASP A 27 9.78 34.26 -12.04
N ASP A 28 10.29 34.40 -10.79
CA ASP A 28 11.73 34.57 -10.50
C ASP A 28 11.98 34.49 -8.98
N SER A 29 13.01 33.73 -8.57
CA SER A 29 13.47 33.49 -7.19
C SER A 29 14.72 34.34 -6.93
N PRO A 30 15.08 34.70 -5.68
CA PRO A 30 16.21 33.97 -5.11
C PRO A 30 16.22 33.79 -3.58
N ASP A 31 16.81 32.67 -3.21
CA ASP A 31 17.59 32.43 -1.99
C ASP A 31 16.84 32.14 -0.66
N ALA A 32 16.58 30.84 -0.46
CA ALA A 32 16.58 30.21 0.86
C ALA A 32 17.22 28.81 0.71
N PRO A 33 18.04 28.37 1.68
CA PRO A 33 19.00 27.28 1.50
C PRO A 33 18.32 25.96 1.17
N ALA A 34 18.91 25.26 0.21
CA ALA A 34 18.49 23.99 -0.39
C ALA A 34 17.94 22.98 0.65
N ALA A 35 16.64 23.04 0.90
CA ALA A 35 15.87 21.83 1.08
C ALA A 35 15.91 21.15 -0.29
N VAL A 36 16.71 20.09 -0.41
CA VAL A 36 16.56 19.18 -1.53
C VAL A 36 15.08 18.80 -1.55
N PRO A 37 14.31 19.10 -2.61
CA PRO A 37 13.12 18.32 -2.81
C PRO A 37 13.65 16.90 -2.88
N MET A 38 13.22 16.04 -1.95
CA MET A 38 13.19 14.63 -2.26
C MET A 38 12.17 14.53 -3.39
N ALA A 39 12.68 14.81 -4.60
CA ALA A 39 12.15 14.31 -5.82
C ALA A 39 11.84 12.86 -5.51
N ASP A 40 10.54 12.59 -5.59
CA ASP A 40 9.95 11.29 -5.65
C ASP A 40 10.98 10.35 -6.26
N ALA A 41 11.42 9.39 -5.44
CA ALA A 41 12.29 8.33 -5.90
C ALA A 41 11.45 7.44 -6.81
N ASP A 42 11.20 7.97 -7.99
CA ASP A 42 10.86 7.31 -9.23
C ASP A 42 12.02 6.36 -9.52
N HIS A 43 12.03 5.24 -8.81
CA HIS A 43 12.78 4.05 -9.22
C HIS A 43 11.94 3.33 -10.28
N ASP A 44 11.67 4.04 -11.37
CA ASP A 44 11.21 3.47 -12.63
C ASP A 44 12.47 3.08 -13.41
N HIS A 45 13.19 2.11 -12.87
CA HIS A 45 14.26 1.42 -13.57
C HIS A 45 14.02 -0.08 -13.50
N ASP A 46 13.81 -0.62 -14.70
CA ASP A 46 13.73 -2.01 -15.07
C ASP A 46 12.38 -2.69 -14.80
N ALA A 47 11.67 -2.85 -15.91
CA ALA A 47 10.65 -3.86 -16.15
C ALA A 47 10.73 -5.03 -15.16
N ASP A 48 9.76 -5.02 -14.24
CA ASP A 48 9.04 -6.05 -13.50
C ASP A 48 9.20 -7.56 -13.78
N VAL A 49 10.10 -8.00 -14.67
CA VAL A 49 10.39 -9.40 -14.94
C VAL A 49 11.20 -10.01 -13.79
N GLY A 50 10.50 -10.54 -12.79
CA GLY A 50 11.11 -11.23 -11.66
C GLY A 50 10.92 -10.55 -10.31
N TRP A 51 9.94 -9.66 -10.16
CA TRP A 51 9.55 -9.21 -8.82
C TRP A 51 8.66 -10.24 -8.09
N TRP A 52 7.92 -11.06 -8.83
CA TRP A 52 6.93 -12.01 -8.29
C TRP A 52 7.35 -13.46 -8.48
N CYS A 53 7.33 -14.25 -7.41
CA CYS A 53 7.53 -15.69 -7.46
C CYS A 53 6.21 -16.39 -7.77
N VAL A 54 6.08 -16.92 -8.99
CA VAL A 54 4.85 -17.60 -9.44
C VAL A 54 4.62 -18.92 -8.68
N GLU A 55 5.70 -19.65 -8.39
CA GLU A 55 5.62 -20.97 -7.74
C GLU A 55 5.13 -20.84 -6.30
N HIS A 56 5.64 -19.84 -5.56
CA HIS A 56 5.42 -19.69 -4.12
C HIS A 56 4.46 -18.57 -3.73
N GLY A 57 4.02 -17.72 -4.67
CA GLY A 57 2.94 -16.75 -4.46
C GLY A 57 3.31 -15.56 -3.56
N VAL A 58 4.59 -15.17 -3.55
CA VAL A 58 5.13 -14.04 -2.79
C VAL A 58 6.14 -13.25 -3.65
N PRO A 59 6.49 -12.01 -3.29
CA PRO A 59 7.57 -11.29 -3.97
C PRO A 59 8.90 -12.04 -3.87
N GLU A 60 9.69 -12.07 -4.95
CA GLU A 60 10.95 -12.83 -5.02
C GLU A 60 11.92 -12.45 -3.89
N GLY A 61 12.05 -11.16 -3.59
CA GLY A 61 12.91 -10.67 -2.50
C GLY A 61 12.44 -11.01 -1.08
N GLU A 62 11.24 -11.59 -0.93
CA GLU A 62 10.68 -12.03 0.35
C GLU A 62 10.48 -13.56 0.39
N CYS A 63 10.74 -14.26 -0.72
CA CYS A 63 10.47 -15.68 -0.86
C CYS A 63 11.56 -16.52 -0.17
N ALA A 64 11.31 -16.96 1.07
CA ALA A 64 12.28 -17.78 1.80
C ALA A 64 12.48 -19.20 1.22
N LEU A 65 11.62 -19.62 0.29
CA LEU A 65 11.78 -20.86 -0.47
C LEU A 65 12.73 -20.69 -1.67
N CYS A 66 12.76 -19.50 -2.28
CA CYS A 66 13.75 -19.17 -3.31
C CYS A 66 15.08 -18.71 -2.71
N ASP A 67 15.04 -17.92 -1.64
CA ASP A 67 16.20 -17.37 -0.94
C ASP A 67 16.30 -17.90 0.50
N ALA A 68 17.10 -18.96 0.65
CA ALA A 68 17.35 -19.59 1.94
C ALA A 68 18.07 -18.66 2.95
N SER A 69 18.66 -17.54 2.51
CA SER A 69 19.30 -16.59 3.42
C SER A 69 18.28 -15.91 4.35
N LEU A 70 17.01 -15.81 3.93
CA LEU A 70 15.92 -15.22 4.70
C LEU A 70 15.43 -16.12 5.85
N VAL A 71 15.70 -17.42 5.79
CA VAL A 71 15.16 -18.42 6.73
C VAL A 71 15.57 -18.14 8.18
N ALA A 72 16.83 -17.73 8.40
CA ALA A 72 17.32 -17.44 9.74
C ALA A 72 16.53 -16.30 10.39
N ASP A 73 16.26 -15.23 9.64
CA ASP A 73 15.51 -14.07 10.12
C ASP A 73 14.05 -14.42 10.43
N PHE A 74 13.39 -15.23 9.59
CA PHE A 74 12.03 -15.68 9.86
C PHE A 74 11.95 -16.56 11.11
N LYS A 75 12.92 -17.46 11.30
CA LYS A 75 13.03 -18.29 12.51
C LYS A 75 13.29 -17.46 13.76
N GLU A 76 14.18 -16.48 13.70
CA GLU A 76 14.46 -15.57 14.81
C GLU A 76 13.22 -14.77 15.22
N LYS A 77 12.43 -14.34 14.24
CA LYS A 77 11.15 -13.63 14.46
C LYS A 77 10.02 -14.53 14.97
N GLY A 78 10.24 -15.84 15.06
CA GLY A 78 9.22 -16.83 15.39
C GLY A 78 8.17 -17.04 14.29
N ASP A 79 8.43 -16.53 13.08
CA ASP A 79 7.55 -16.65 11.92
C ASP A 79 7.93 -17.90 11.11
N TRP A 80 7.88 -19.08 11.73
CA TRP A 80 8.31 -20.34 11.09
C TRP A 80 7.29 -21.46 11.28
N CYS A 81 6.78 -21.97 10.16
CA CYS A 81 5.98 -23.18 10.15
C CYS A 81 6.90 -24.40 10.04
N ALA A 82 7.03 -25.17 11.12
CA ALA A 82 7.88 -26.36 11.15
C ALA A 82 7.32 -27.55 10.36
N GLU A 83 6.01 -27.62 10.14
CA GLU A 83 5.38 -28.73 9.40
C GLU A 83 5.62 -28.64 7.88
N HIS A 84 5.80 -27.42 7.36
CA HIS A 84 5.95 -27.15 5.93
C HIS A 84 7.25 -26.41 5.58
N ASP A 85 8.21 -26.36 6.52
CA ASP A 85 9.55 -25.77 6.35
C ASP A 85 9.57 -24.41 5.63
N ARG A 86 8.65 -23.52 5.99
CA ARG A 86 8.52 -22.19 5.39
C ARG A 86 8.08 -21.15 6.41
N PRO A 87 8.25 -19.85 6.14
CA PRO A 87 7.78 -18.82 7.05
C PRO A 87 6.29 -18.98 7.32
N GLU A 88 5.87 -18.84 8.58
CA GLU A 88 4.46 -19.06 8.94
C GLU A 88 3.57 -18.11 8.16
N SER A 89 3.96 -16.84 8.04
CA SER A 89 3.29 -15.82 7.23
C SER A 89 3.21 -16.12 5.73
N GLN A 90 3.99 -17.07 5.22
CA GLN A 90 4.02 -17.52 3.82
C GLN A 90 3.50 -18.96 3.67
N CYS A 91 3.00 -19.58 4.73
CA CYS A 91 2.51 -20.96 4.70
C CYS A 91 1.03 -21.02 4.32
N PHE A 92 0.74 -21.05 3.03
CA PHE A 92 -0.62 -21.14 2.49
C PHE A 92 -1.25 -22.53 2.65
N LEU A 93 -0.46 -23.53 3.02
CA LEU A 93 -0.93 -24.89 3.33
C LEU A 93 -1.63 -24.95 4.69
N CYS A 94 -1.12 -24.22 5.70
CA CYS A 94 -1.78 -24.11 7.00
C CYS A 94 -2.97 -23.15 6.96
N ASP A 95 -2.86 -22.06 6.20
CA ASP A 95 -3.84 -20.99 6.16
C ASP A 95 -3.82 -20.30 4.78
N PRO A 96 -4.71 -20.71 3.86
CA PRO A 96 -4.78 -20.16 2.51
C PRO A 96 -5.01 -18.65 2.46
N ASP A 97 -5.69 -18.08 3.47
CA ASP A 97 -6.03 -16.64 3.50
C ASP A 97 -4.78 -15.77 3.67
N ARG A 98 -3.65 -16.34 4.11
CA ARG A 98 -2.35 -15.64 4.15
C ARG A 98 -1.88 -15.23 2.76
N PHE A 99 -2.37 -15.85 1.69
CA PHE A 99 -2.06 -15.44 0.32
C PHE A 99 -2.64 -14.07 -0.03
N ASP A 100 -3.79 -13.70 0.53
CA ASP A 100 -4.55 -12.51 0.14
C ASP A 100 -3.75 -11.22 0.32
N ARG A 101 -2.88 -11.14 1.33
CA ARG A 101 -2.01 -9.97 1.54
C ARG A 101 -1.00 -9.80 0.40
N PHE A 102 -0.47 -10.90 -0.14
CA PHE A 102 0.49 -10.87 -1.23
C PHE A 102 -0.23 -10.63 -2.54
N ALA A 103 -1.40 -11.26 -2.74
CA ALA A 103 -2.26 -11.01 -3.88
C ALA A 103 -2.74 -9.55 -3.96
N ALA A 104 -3.07 -8.93 -2.84
CA ALA A 104 -3.42 -7.52 -2.80
C ALA A 104 -2.25 -6.61 -3.21
N ARG A 105 -1.01 -6.93 -2.81
CA ARG A 105 0.19 -6.19 -3.23
C ARG A 105 0.45 -6.35 -4.73
N TYR A 106 0.29 -7.56 -5.26
CA TYR A 106 0.40 -7.82 -6.69
C TYR A 106 -0.67 -7.04 -7.47
N ALA A 107 -1.92 -7.11 -7.04
CA ALA A 107 -3.03 -6.39 -7.67
C ALA A 107 -2.87 -4.87 -7.60
N ALA A 108 -2.31 -4.34 -6.51
CA ALA A 108 -1.96 -2.93 -6.43
C ALA A 108 -0.91 -2.50 -7.46
N LYS A 109 0.00 -3.41 -7.83
CA LYS A 109 1.06 -3.14 -8.81
C LYS A 109 0.60 -3.33 -10.26
N TYR A 110 -0.11 -4.43 -10.54
CA TYR A 110 -0.44 -4.84 -11.91
C TYR A 110 -1.91 -4.63 -12.30
N GLY A 111 -2.79 -4.31 -11.34
CA GLY A 111 -4.23 -4.12 -11.59
C GLY A 111 -5.03 -5.42 -11.74
N GLU A 112 -4.41 -6.59 -11.55
CA GLU A 112 -5.04 -7.91 -11.62
C GLU A 112 -4.57 -8.83 -10.50
N GLN A 113 -5.28 -9.94 -10.26
CA GLN A 113 -4.83 -10.92 -9.28
C GLN A 113 -3.63 -11.72 -9.79
N PRO A 114 -2.67 -12.10 -8.93
CA PRO A 114 -1.56 -12.94 -9.35
C PRO A 114 -2.05 -14.34 -9.78
N PRO A 115 -1.23 -15.06 -10.56
CA PRO A 115 -1.43 -16.49 -10.72
C PRO A 115 -1.42 -17.18 -9.35
N ARG A 116 -2.26 -18.20 -9.18
CA ARG A 116 -2.25 -18.99 -7.96
C ARG A 116 -0.94 -19.77 -7.84
N PRO A 117 -0.32 -19.81 -6.65
CA PRO A 117 0.88 -20.62 -6.42
C PRO A 117 0.58 -22.10 -6.69
N THR A 118 1.61 -22.80 -7.17
CA THR A 118 1.50 -24.19 -7.63
C THR A 118 1.91 -25.21 -6.57
N GLU A 119 2.43 -24.76 -5.42
CA GLU A 119 2.98 -25.58 -4.33
C GLU A 119 2.40 -25.26 -2.94
#